data_AF-A0A958X4Z8-F1
#
_entry.id   AF-A0A958X4Z8-F1
#
_cell.length_a   1.000
_cell.length_b   1.000
_cell.length_c   1.000
_cell.angle_alpha   90.00
_cell.angle_beta   90.00
_cell.angle_gamma   90.00
#
_symmetry.space_group_name_H-M   'P 1'
#
loop_
_entity.id
_entity.type
_entity.pdbx_description
1 polymer ?
#
loop_
_entity_poly.entity_id
_entity_poly.type
_entity_poly.pdbx_seq_one_letter_code
_entity_poly.pdbx_strand_id
1 'polypeptide(L)'
;MQSLDYTYNIRGWLTAINDPSNGCAVQNGDQLADLFNMSFEYETSANGGTVQYNGNISTIQWNTNINGSCNPRNLYRFSYDFNNRLTAADYRAWSGAAWIDPSKYTENNITYDLNGNLKTYFRRGATPGSTIDNLTYAYGDAFRPDRLTNMFDGGDATKGFIYTVGAVNYQYDAKGNLIQDNHKKFSFAYNFMNLPHTIVKLAKGANTITITYSADGEKLSKATTGGQTKSYVSGIEYSGLTLEAIYFAEGRCTPNGGTAFNYDYTIKDHLGNARENFRANGAGLIHLEDMHYYPFGMLMEGMGTNSPVNDYTYNGKELNEDFGLNLYDYGARWYDASASRFTAVDPKANDFTKWSSYSFTFNNPIRFMDPEGLAPEDIIIRAKKNDETNYKERTFQELQSLTDDKLAFASDGETVVVIEQGSGEKTEGTGLIRDLVASDKKVTITNDTKGVTVGENPVNLETNAITLANSPSNASNGVGTGSKVLYSPDTQAHFTKEDGTRQKAEPNAVLAHELIHADNMRTGTREVGKKPLNPDYKSNREEEKTTIRENVIRTQMHQTLRDVGGAPKKR
;
A
#
# COMPACT_ATOMS: atom_id res chain seq x y z
N MET A 1 -24.10 3.48 6.77
CA MET A 1 -22.71 3.76 6.36
C MET A 1 -22.37 2.86 5.18
N GLN A 2 -21.39 3.20 4.36
CA GLN A 2 -20.96 2.31 3.28
C GLN A 2 -20.26 1.08 3.87
N SER A 3 -20.61 -0.11 3.41
CA SER A 3 -19.96 -1.39 3.74
C SER A 3 -19.12 -1.88 2.57
N LEU A 4 -18.18 -2.78 2.87
CA LEU A 4 -17.33 -3.46 1.89
C LEU A 4 -17.30 -4.95 2.24
N ASP A 5 -17.80 -5.77 1.33
CA ASP A 5 -17.82 -7.22 1.43
C ASP A 5 -16.66 -7.83 0.66
N TYR A 6 -15.88 -8.69 1.31
CA TYR A 6 -14.73 -9.34 0.69
C TYR A 6 -15.00 -10.83 0.53
N THR A 7 -14.74 -11.37 -0.66
CA THR A 7 -14.83 -12.81 -0.94
C THR A 7 -13.49 -13.37 -1.38
N TYR A 8 -13.25 -14.65 -1.11
CA TYR A 8 -11.98 -15.31 -1.40
C TYR A 8 -12.21 -16.71 -2.00
N ASN A 9 -11.25 -17.21 -2.77
CA ASN A 9 -11.23 -18.61 -3.18
C ASN A 9 -10.62 -19.51 -2.09
N ILE A 10 -10.63 -20.83 -2.31
CA ILE A 10 -10.07 -21.82 -1.38
C ILE A 10 -8.55 -21.69 -1.14
N ARG A 11 -7.85 -20.89 -1.95
CA ARG A 11 -6.42 -20.58 -1.81
C ARG A 11 -6.16 -19.28 -1.05
N GLY A 12 -7.21 -18.60 -0.59
CA GLY A 12 -7.14 -17.32 0.11
C GLY A 12 -6.89 -16.12 -0.82
N TRP A 13 -7.04 -16.28 -2.14
CA TRP A 13 -6.94 -15.15 -3.07
C TRP A 13 -8.25 -14.38 -3.09
N LEU A 14 -8.17 -13.05 -3.02
CA LEU A 14 -9.32 -12.16 -3.07
C LEU A 14 -10.05 -12.30 -4.40
N THR A 15 -11.32 -12.70 -4.38
CA THR A 15 -12.18 -12.88 -5.55
C THR A 15 -13.20 -11.78 -5.75
N ALA A 16 -13.54 -11.00 -4.71
CA ALA A 16 -14.36 -9.81 -4.88
C ALA A 16 -14.24 -8.80 -3.71
N ILE A 17 -14.43 -7.53 -4.03
CA ILE A 17 -14.75 -6.40 -3.15
C ILE A 17 -16.13 -5.91 -3.60
N ASN A 18 -17.18 -6.23 -2.84
CA ASN A 18 -18.59 -6.18 -3.26
C ASN A 18 -18.86 -7.00 -4.54
N ASP A 19 -20.11 -7.10 -4.97
CA ASP A 19 -20.46 -7.89 -6.16
C ASP A 19 -20.78 -6.98 -7.38
N PRO A 20 -19.89 -6.91 -8.39
CA PRO A 20 -20.15 -6.12 -9.58
C PRO A 20 -21.32 -6.65 -10.40
N SER A 21 -21.76 -7.90 -10.21
CA SER A 21 -22.80 -8.54 -11.01
C SER A 21 -24.23 -8.14 -10.65
N ASN A 22 -24.45 -7.60 -9.45
CA ASN A 22 -25.78 -7.32 -8.91
C ASN A 22 -26.29 -5.89 -9.20
N GLY A 23 -25.72 -5.20 -10.18
CA GLY A 23 -26.20 -3.86 -10.58
C GLY A 23 -26.11 -2.82 -9.47
N CYS A 24 -25.10 -2.93 -8.60
CA CYS A 24 -24.89 -2.05 -7.44
C CYS A 24 -26.08 -2.00 -6.47
N ALA A 25 -26.91 -3.05 -6.40
CA ALA A 25 -28.00 -3.12 -5.43
C ALA A 25 -27.49 -3.21 -3.99
N VAL A 26 -28.37 -2.97 -3.01
CA VAL A 26 -28.09 -3.23 -1.59
C VAL A 26 -27.95 -4.75 -1.40
N GLN A 27 -26.88 -5.22 -0.75
CA GLN A 27 -26.58 -6.66 -0.60
C GLN A 27 -26.35 -7.02 0.87
N ASN A 28 -26.34 -8.31 1.20
CA ASN A 28 -25.80 -8.88 2.46
C ASN A 28 -26.16 -8.19 3.80
N GLY A 29 -27.28 -7.47 3.88
CA GLY A 29 -27.68 -6.72 5.09
C GLY A 29 -27.15 -5.29 5.15
N ASP A 30 -26.55 -4.80 4.06
CA ASP A 30 -26.09 -3.43 3.89
C ASP A 30 -27.23 -2.43 4.04
N GLN A 31 -26.86 -1.23 4.48
CA GLN A 31 -27.80 -0.12 4.61
C GLN A 31 -27.94 0.67 3.30
N LEU A 32 -26.92 0.61 2.45
CA LEU A 32 -26.78 1.44 1.26
C LEU A 32 -26.32 0.58 0.07
N ALA A 33 -26.57 1.10 -1.12
CA ALA A 33 -26.18 0.49 -2.38
C ALA A 33 -24.67 0.67 -2.59
N ASP A 34 -23.98 -0.35 -3.09
CA ASP A 34 -22.52 -0.32 -3.19
C ASP A 34 -21.99 0.75 -4.13
N LEU A 35 -21.17 1.67 -3.61
CA LEU A 35 -20.56 2.74 -4.40
C LEU A 35 -19.48 2.24 -5.36
N PHE A 36 -18.79 1.17 -5.00
CA PHE A 36 -17.76 0.55 -5.81
C PHE A 36 -17.83 -0.97 -5.69
N ASN A 37 -17.64 -1.66 -6.81
CA ASN A 37 -17.59 -3.10 -6.86
C ASN A 37 -16.44 -3.56 -7.74
N MET A 38 -15.80 -4.65 -7.34
CA MET A 38 -14.70 -5.26 -8.07
C MET A 38 -14.68 -6.78 -7.86
N SER A 39 -14.39 -7.56 -8.89
CA SER A 39 -14.14 -8.99 -8.76
C SER A 39 -12.94 -9.43 -9.55
N PHE A 40 -12.36 -10.55 -9.14
CA PHE A 40 -11.10 -11.08 -9.62
C PHE A 40 -11.27 -12.55 -10.03
N GLU A 41 -10.66 -12.92 -11.15
CA GLU A 41 -10.46 -14.32 -11.51
C GLU A 41 -8.98 -14.64 -11.50
N TYR A 42 -8.66 -15.90 -11.18
CA TYR A 42 -7.30 -16.44 -11.23
C TYR A 42 -7.36 -17.76 -11.98
N GLU A 43 -7.91 -18.79 -11.33
CA GLU A 43 -7.95 -20.16 -11.84
C GLU A 43 -9.23 -20.49 -12.61
N THR A 44 -10.02 -19.47 -12.94
CA THR A 44 -11.25 -19.57 -13.74
C THR A 44 -11.13 -18.71 -14.99
N SER A 45 -11.97 -19.02 -15.97
CA SER A 45 -12.04 -18.31 -17.25
C SER A 45 -13.47 -17.88 -17.58
N ALA A 46 -14.30 -17.64 -16.56
CA ALA A 46 -15.72 -17.33 -16.76
C ALA A 46 -15.88 -16.02 -17.53
N ASN A 47 -14.95 -15.09 -17.35
CA ASN A 47 -14.89 -13.85 -18.11
C ASN A 47 -13.89 -13.90 -19.28
N GLY A 48 -13.40 -15.07 -19.68
CA GLY A 48 -12.56 -15.26 -20.88
C GLY A 48 -11.08 -14.88 -20.73
N GLY A 49 -10.59 -14.71 -19.49
CA GLY A 49 -9.17 -14.55 -19.22
C GLY A 49 -8.38 -15.86 -19.28
N THR A 50 -7.06 -15.75 -19.40
CA THR A 50 -6.16 -16.91 -19.33
C THR A 50 -5.92 -17.29 -17.88
N VAL A 51 -6.37 -18.48 -17.52
CA VAL A 51 -6.23 -19.08 -16.18
C VAL A 51 -4.80 -18.96 -15.64
N GLN A 52 -4.67 -18.51 -14.39
CA GLN A 52 -3.44 -18.34 -13.63
C GLN A 52 -3.50 -19.15 -12.33
N TYR A 53 -2.50 -19.99 -12.08
CA TYR A 53 -2.41 -20.83 -10.86
C TYR A 53 -1.32 -20.37 -9.89
N ASN A 54 -0.60 -19.31 -10.21
CA ASN A 54 0.58 -18.84 -9.49
C ASN A 54 0.33 -17.54 -8.69
N GLY A 55 -0.93 -17.13 -8.53
CA GLY A 55 -1.35 -15.90 -7.86
C GLY A 55 -1.39 -14.67 -8.77
N ASN A 56 -1.06 -14.77 -10.06
CA ASN A 56 -1.40 -13.71 -11.01
C ASN A 56 -2.92 -13.62 -11.19
N ILE A 57 -3.45 -12.42 -11.32
CA ILE A 57 -4.86 -12.19 -11.58
C ILE A 57 -5.10 -12.35 -13.09
N SER A 58 -6.01 -13.25 -13.48
CA SER A 58 -6.35 -13.47 -14.90
C SER A 58 -7.31 -12.39 -15.41
N THR A 59 -8.28 -11.98 -14.60
CA THR A 59 -9.24 -10.93 -14.95
C THR A 59 -9.62 -10.08 -13.74
N ILE A 60 -9.92 -8.81 -14.01
CA ILE A 60 -10.58 -7.91 -13.04
C ILE A 60 -11.82 -7.34 -13.69
N GLN A 61 -12.94 -7.40 -12.99
CA GLN A 61 -14.18 -6.72 -13.33
C GLN A 61 -14.45 -5.61 -12.32
N TRP A 62 -15.01 -4.47 -12.73
CA TRP A 62 -15.43 -3.41 -11.81
C TRP A 62 -16.56 -2.52 -12.35
N ASN A 63 -17.25 -1.83 -11.45
CA ASN A 63 -18.17 -0.73 -11.72
C ASN A 63 -18.36 0.15 -10.47
N THR A 64 -18.85 1.37 -10.70
CA THR A 64 -19.15 2.36 -9.66
C THR A 64 -20.65 2.69 -9.67
N ASN A 65 -21.19 3.08 -8.52
CA ASN A 65 -22.53 3.62 -8.37
C ASN A 65 -22.43 5.10 -8.03
N ILE A 66 -22.79 5.94 -8.99
CA ILE A 66 -22.63 7.39 -8.88
C ILE A 66 -24.01 8.00 -8.69
N ASN A 67 -24.23 8.65 -7.54
CA ASN A 67 -25.49 9.31 -7.20
C ASN A 67 -26.73 8.42 -7.39
N GLY A 68 -26.62 7.12 -7.06
CA GLY A 68 -27.71 6.15 -7.18
C GLY A 68 -27.88 5.52 -8.57
N SER A 69 -26.99 5.84 -9.52
CA SER A 69 -26.94 5.23 -10.84
C SER A 69 -25.73 4.30 -10.96
N CYS A 70 -25.99 3.00 -11.09
CA CYS A 70 -24.94 2.01 -11.32
C CYS A 70 -24.39 2.11 -12.75
N ASN A 71 -23.10 2.42 -12.88
CA ASN A 71 -22.43 2.48 -14.16
C ASN A 71 -22.26 1.07 -14.77
N PRO A 72 -22.14 0.98 -16.11
CA PRO A 72 -21.84 -0.28 -16.78
C PRO A 72 -20.58 -0.95 -16.24
N ARG A 73 -20.59 -2.28 -16.25
CA ARG A 73 -19.46 -3.10 -15.81
C ARG A 73 -18.34 -3.04 -16.84
N ASN A 74 -17.13 -2.95 -16.32
CA ASN A 74 -15.89 -2.92 -17.08
C ASN A 74 -15.06 -4.15 -16.70
N LEU A 75 -14.23 -4.63 -17.61
CA LEU A 75 -13.41 -5.82 -17.43
C LEU A 75 -12.05 -5.61 -18.06
N TYR A 76 -11.00 -6.06 -17.37
CA TYR A 76 -9.70 -6.33 -17.97
C TYR A 76 -9.42 -7.84 -17.95
N ARG A 77 -8.86 -8.35 -19.04
CA ARG A 77 -8.20 -9.66 -19.09
C ARG A 77 -6.71 -9.46 -19.24
N PHE A 78 -5.93 -10.00 -18.31
CA PHE A 78 -4.49 -9.80 -18.29
C PHE A 78 -3.76 -10.94 -18.99
N SER A 79 -2.64 -10.60 -19.60
CA SER A 79 -1.68 -11.55 -20.13
C SER A 79 -0.31 -11.29 -19.52
N TYR A 80 0.45 -12.35 -19.32
CA TYR A 80 1.77 -12.30 -18.72
C TYR A 80 2.78 -13.07 -19.57
N ASP A 81 4.05 -12.70 -19.48
CA ASP A 81 5.13 -13.55 -19.99
C ASP A 81 5.53 -14.63 -18.97
N PHE A 82 6.50 -15.47 -19.33
CA PHE A 82 6.98 -16.56 -18.47
C PHE A 82 7.69 -16.08 -17.19
N ASN A 83 8.03 -14.79 -17.10
CA ASN A 83 8.60 -14.16 -15.91
C ASN A 83 7.52 -13.46 -15.05
N ASN A 84 6.23 -13.69 -15.35
CA ASN A 84 5.08 -13.07 -14.70
C ASN A 84 5.00 -11.54 -14.87
N ARG A 85 5.60 -11.00 -15.92
CA ARG A 85 5.51 -9.57 -16.26
C ARG A 85 4.30 -9.33 -17.15
N LEU A 86 3.58 -8.24 -16.94
CA LEU A 86 2.35 -7.91 -17.68
C LEU A 86 2.67 -7.65 -19.16
N THR A 87 1.98 -8.30 -20.08
CA THR A 87 2.19 -8.13 -21.54
C THR A 87 1.00 -7.49 -22.25
N ALA A 88 -0.21 -7.60 -21.67
CA ALA A 88 -1.41 -6.95 -22.15
C ALA A 88 -2.49 -6.84 -21.06
N ALA A 89 -3.36 -5.85 -21.21
CA ALA A 89 -4.62 -5.70 -20.48
C ALA A 89 -5.75 -5.42 -21.48
N ASP A 90 -6.53 -6.46 -21.76
CA ASP A 90 -7.62 -6.42 -22.75
C ASP A 90 -8.91 -5.88 -22.12
N TYR A 91 -9.27 -4.65 -22.47
CA TYR A 91 -10.45 -3.96 -21.93
C TYR A 91 -11.74 -4.41 -22.62
N ARG A 92 -12.77 -4.73 -21.82
CA ARG A 92 -14.12 -5.05 -22.28
C ARG A 92 -15.16 -4.25 -21.50
N ALA A 93 -16.25 -3.91 -22.16
CA ALA A 93 -17.42 -3.29 -21.53
C ALA A 93 -18.60 -4.25 -21.57
N TRP A 94 -19.44 -4.22 -20.54
CA TRP A 94 -20.66 -5.01 -20.50
C TRP A 94 -21.77 -4.33 -21.29
N SER A 95 -22.34 -5.02 -22.28
CA SER A 95 -23.43 -4.50 -23.12
C SER A 95 -24.83 -4.63 -22.49
N GLY A 96 -24.93 -5.25 -21.31
CA GLY A 96 -26.19 -5.74 -20.75
C GLY A 96 -26.37 -7.26 -20.91
N ALA A 97 -25.74 -7.86 -21.93
CA ALA A 97 -25.85 -9.30 -22.22
C ALA A 97 -24.51 -10.01 -22.42
N ALA A 98 -23.47 -9.30 -22.86
CA ALA A 98 -22.16 -9.88 -23.13
C ALA A 98 -21.03 -8.86 -22.96
N TRP A 99 -19.81 -9.38 -22.81
CA TRP A 99 -18.59 -8.57 -22.90
C TRP A 99 -18.28 -8.24 -24.35
N ILE A 100 -18.18 -6.95 -24.66
CA ILE A 100 -17.85 -6.45 -26.00
C ILE A 100 -16.51 -5.71 -26.01
N ASP A 101 -15.90 -5.61 -27.18
CA ASP A 101 -14.78 -4.68 -27.44
C ASP A 101 -15.33 -3.29 -27.75
N PRO A 102 -15.14 -2.28 -26.88
CA PRO A 102 -15.49 -0.91 -27.23
C PRO A 102 -14.38 -0.20 -28.00
N SER A 103 -13.24 -0.87 -28.26
CA SER A 103 -12.01 -0.31 -28.84
C SER A 103 -11.45 0.87 -28.04
N LYS A 104 -11.56 0.80 -26.71
CA LYS A 104 -11.09 1.81 -25.74
C LYS A 104 -10.22 1.14 -24.68
N TYR A 105 -9.33 1.91 -24.06
CA TYR A 105 -8.58 1.56 -22.83
C TYR A 105 -7.68 0.30 -22.88
N THR A 106 -7.79 -0.57 -23.89
CA THR A 106 -6.92 -1.74 -24.04
C THR A 106 -5.46 -1.35 -24.14
N GLU A 107 -4.63 -2.13 -23.45
CA GLU A 107 -3.18 -2.05 -23.46
C GLU A 107 -2.59 -3.34 -24.02
N ASN A 108 -1.62 -3.23 -24.91
CA ASN A 108 -0.94 -4.39 -25.46
C ASN A 108 0.47 -4.06 -25.93
N ASN A 109 1.13 -5.04 -26.53
CA ASN A 109 2.51 -4.91 -27.01
C ASN A 109 3.45 -4.39 -25.91
N ILE A 110 3.19 -4.78 -24.66
CA ILE A 110 4.03 -4.45 -23.52
C ILE A 110 5.16 -5.48 -23.53
N THR A 111 6.35 -5.04 -23.93
CA THR A 111 7.51 -5.93 -24.08
C THR A 111 8.67 -5.44 -23.24
N TYR A 112 9.57 -6.37 -22.91
CA TYR A 112 10.69 -6.12 -22.02
C TYR A 112 12.00 -6.59 -22.62
N ASP A 113 13.10 -5.96 -22.22
CA ASP A 113 14.43 -6.54 -22.43
C ASP A 113 14.75 -7.62 -21.38
N LEU A 114 15.99 -8.13 -21.42
CA LEU A 114 16.46 -9.18 -20.51
C LEU A 114 16.61 -8.71 -19.05
N ASN A 115 16.81 -7.40 -18.83
CA ASN A 115 16.91 -6.80 -17.50
C ASN A 115 15.52 -6.38 -16.97
N GLY A 116 14.47 -6.53 -17.78
CA GLY A 116 13.12 -6.13 -17.40
C GLY A 116 12.84 -4.65 -17.62
N ASN A 117 13.61 -3.95 -18.45
CA ASN A 117 13.23 -2.62 -18.90
C ASN A 117 12.13 -2.73 -19.97
N LEU A 118 11.11 -1.87 -19.89
CA LEU A 118 10.07 -1.74 -20.93
C LEU A 118 10.71 -1.36 -22.26
N LYS A 119 10.35 -2.04 -23.36
CA LYS A 119 10.82 -1.77 -24.73
C LYS A 119 9.74 -1.15 -25.60
N THR A 120 8.51 -1.66 -25.49
CA THR A 120 7.34 -1.15 -26.24
C THR A 120 6.13 -1.14 -25.33
N TYR A 121 5.18 -0.26 -25.61
CA TYR A 121 3.91 -0.19 -24.90
C TYR A 121 2.86 0.53 -25.76
N PHE A 122 1.76 -0.14 -26.08
CA PHE A 122 0.63 0.46 -26.78
C PHE A 122 -0.58 0.66 -25.84
N ARG A 123 -1.24 1.83 -25.92
CA ARG A 123 -2.43 2.18 -25.14
C ARG A 123 -3.52 2.83 -25.99
N ARG A 124 -4.77 2.38 -25.81
CA ARG A 124 -5.96 3.04 -26.38
C ARG A 124 -6.59 4.00 -25.39
N GLY A 125 -7.13 5.11 -25.90
CA GLY A 125 -7.81 6.12 -25.07
C GLY A 125 -9.33 5.95 -24.98
N ALA A 126 -9.98 7.02 -24.52
CA ALA A 126 -11.43 7.13 -24.32
C ALA A 126 -12.27 7.08 -25.59
N THR A 127 -11.69 7.50 -26.72
CA THR A 127 -12.38 7.53 -28.02
C THR A 127 -12.22 6.16 -28.68
N PRO A 128 -13.31 5.49 -29.10
CA PRO A 128 -13.22 4.21 -29.79
C PRO A 128 -12.24 4.27 -30.95
N GLY A 129 -11.28 3.35 -30.99
CA GLY A 129 -10.28 3.30 -32.04
C GLY A 129 -9.04 4.17 -31.80
N SER A 130 -9.10 5.16 -30.90
CA SER A 130 -7.98 6.06 -30.64
C SER A 130 -6.80 5.33 -29.99
N THR A 131 -5.61 5.61 -30.49
CA THR A 131 -4.34 5.22 -29.87
C THR A 131 -3.80 6.47 -29.20
N ILE A 132 -3.71 6.45 -27.87
CA ILE A 132 -3.09 7.55 -27.14
C ILE A 132 -1.59 7.35 -27.03
N ASP A 133 -1.12 6.10 -27.02
CA ASP A 133 0.30 5.80 -26.99
C ASP A 133 0.67 4.60 -27.86
N ASN A 134 1.80 4.71 -28.54
CA ASN A 134 2.53 3.66 -29.21
C ASN A 134 4.02 3.87 -28.90
N LEU A 135 4.39 3.57 -27.66
CA LEU A 135 5.68 3.89 -27.07
C LEU A 135 6.76 2.92 -27.53
N THR A 136 7.93 3.48 -27.80
CA THR A 136 9.20 2.74 -27.93
C THR A 136 10.22 3.36 -27.01
N TYR A 137 10.79 2.53 -26.14
CA TYR A 137 11.79 2.94 -25.16
C TYR A 137 13.18 2.64 -25.69
N ALA A 138 14.05 3.65 -25.67
CA ALA A 138 15.43 3.53 -26.09
C ALA A 138 16.37 3.56 -24.89
N TYR A 139 17.22 2.55 -24.81
CA TYR A 139 18.29 2.40 -23.83
C TYR A 139 19.60 2.33 -24.61
N GLY A 140 20.66 2.99 -24.16
CA GLY A 140 21.85 3.09 -25.00
C GLY A 140 23.10 3.58 -24.28
N ASP A 141 23.07 3.57 -22.96
CA ASP A 141 24.24 3.81 -22.15
C ASP A 141 25.03 2.49 -22.04
N ALA A 142 26.20 2.43 -22.69
CA ALA A 142 27.08 1.26 -22.67
C ALA A 142 27.57 0.86 -21.27
N PHE A 143 27.46 1.74 -20.28
CA PHE A 143 27.91 1.54 -18.90
C PHE A 143 26.77 1.34 -17.89
N ARG A 144 25.54 1.78 -18.19
CA ARG A 144 24.34 1.62 -17.34
C ARG A 144 23.09 1.39 -18.22
N PRO A 145 22.89 0.14 -18.69
CA PRO A 145 21.90 -0.19 -19.71
C PRO A 145 20.44 0.04 -19.28
N ASP A 146 20.16 0.20 -17.99
CA ASP A 146 18.79 0.34 -17.48
C ASP A 146 18.27 1.79 -17.48
N ARG A 147 19.15 2.77 -17.79
CA ARG A 147 18.79 4.19 -17.90
C ARG A 147 18.08 4.47 -19.23
N LEU A 148 16.90 5.07 -19.15
CA LEU A 148 16.15 5.48 -20.33
C LEU A 148 16.93 6.57 -21.05
N THR A 149 17.32 6.35 -22.30
CA THR A 149 18.00 7.37 -23.10
C THR A 149 16.98 8.28 -23.77
N ASN A 150 15.93 7.70 -24.36
CA ASN A 150 14.86 8.44 -25.01
C ASN A 150 13.57 7.61 -25.05
N MET A 151 12.43 8.26 -25.28
CA MET A 151 11.16 7.59 -25.52
C MET A 151 10.47 8.22 -26.73
N PHE A 152 10.00 7.37 -27.63
CA PHE A 152 9.29 7.77 -28.82
C PHE A 152 7.84 7.36 -28.70
N ASP A 153 6.94 8.21 -29.15
CA ASP A 153 5.53 7.88 -29.21
C ASP A 153 4.97 8.13 -30.62
N GLY A 154 4.35 7.09 -31.18
CA GLY A 154 3.58 7.17 -32.42
C GLY A 154 2.07 7.36 -32.21
N GLY A 155 1.64 7.60 -30.97
CA GLY A 155 0.26 7.85 -30.55
C GLY A 155 -0.17 9.32 -30.64
N ASP A 156 -1.00 9.76 -29.70
CA ASP A 156 -1.60 11.09 -29.68
C ASP A 156 -0.65 12.08 -28.98
N ALA A 157 -0.28 13.17 -29.65
CA ALA A 157 0.69 14.14 -29.10
C ALA A 157 0.17 14.96 -27.90
N THR A 158 -1.10 14.80 -27.50
CA THR A 158 -1.77 15.58 -26.46
C THR A 158 -2.35 14.74 -25.33
N LYS A 159 -2.31 13.41 -25.43
CA LYS A 159 -2.87 12.46 -24.45
C LYS A 159 -1.81 11.41 -24.09
N GLY A 160 -2.02 10.70 -22.99
CA GLY A 160 -1.05 9.68 -22.55
C GLY A 160 0.32 10.30 -22.24
N PHE A 161 1.37 9.74 -22.82
CA PHE A 161 2.70 10.33 -22.79
C PHE A 161 2.84 11.47 -23.80
N ILE A 162 3.08 12.68 -23.31
CA ILE A 162 3.19 13.86 -24.16
C ILE A 162 4.56 13.92 -24.85
N TYR A 163 4.66 13.31 -26.03
CA TYR A 163 5.88 13.30 -26.81
C TYR A 163 6.18 14.65 -27.49
N THR A 164 7.29 15.26 -27.09
CA THR A 164 7.86 16.42 -27.80
C THR A 164 8.83 15.95 -28.90
N VAL A 165 8.48 16.18 -30.17
CA VAL A 165 9.33 15.88 -31.33
C VAL A 165 10.68 16.61 -31.21
N GLY A 166 11.78 15.88 -31.39
CA GLY A 166 13.13 16.44 -31.32
C GLY A 166 13.59 16.79 -29.92
N ALA A 167 12.88 16.35 -28.87
CA ALA A 167 13.36 16.45 -27.49
C ALA A 167 14.73 15.78 -27.35
N VAL A 168 15.64 16.48 -26.68
CA VAL A 168 16.95 15.93 -26.32
C VAL A 168 16.74 14.77 -25.35
N ASN A 169 17.60 13.75 -25.44
CA ASN A 169 17.62 12.59 -24.55
C ASN A 169 17.45 12.95 -23.06
N TYR A 170 16.84 12.04 -22.30
CA TYR A 170 16.81 12.11 -20.85
C TYR A 170 18.23 12.22 -20.30
N GLN A 171 18.41 13.07 -19.30
CA GLN A 171 19.71 13.26 -18.65
C GLN A 171 19.67 12.79 -17.21
N TYR A 172 20.78 12.20 -16.76
CA TYR A 172 20.91 11.65 -15.41
C TYR A 172 22.20 12.14 -14.76
N ASP A 173 22.19 12.28 -13.44
CA ASP A 173 23.41 12.49 -12.67
C ASP A 173 24.27 11.21 -12.58
N ALA A 174 25.40 11.30 -11.88
CA ALA A 174 26.31 10.17 -11.69
C ALA A 174 25.73 9.06 -10.81
N LYS A 175 24.74 9.36 -9.97
CA LYS A 175 24.06 8.42 -9.06
C LYS A 175 22.85 7.74 -9.73
N GLY A 176 22.48 8.18 -10.93
CA GLY A 176 21.37 7.62 -11.70
C GLY A 176 20.03 8.32 -11.45
N ASN A 177 20.01 9.51 -10.89
CA ASN A 177 18.79 10.30 -10.74
C ASN A 177 18.51 11.09 -12.02
N LEU A 178 17.24 11.14 -12.46
CA LEU A 178 16.82 11.90 -13.64
C LEU A 178 16.95 13.40 -13.39
N ILE A 179 17.85 14.09 -14.07
CA ILE A 179 18.07 15.55 -13.93
C ILE A 179 17.37 16.38 -15.00
N GLN A 180 16.98 15.78 -16.13
CA GLN A 180 16.25 16.49 -17.18
C GLN A 180 15.34 15.56 -17.99
N ASP A 181 14.05 15.90 -18.01
CA ASP A 181 13.04 15.34 -18.90
C ASP A 181 12.64 16.41 -19.92
N ASN A 182 13.05 16.24 -21.17
CA ASN A 182 12.76 17.20 -22.23
C ASN A 182 11.42 16.97 -22.93
N HIS A 183 10.75 15.85 -22.73
CA HIS A 183 9.39 15.64 -23.21
C HIS A 183 8.41 16.42 -22.33
N LYS A 184 8.52 16.27 -21.01
CA LYS A 184 7.74 17.05 -20.03
C LYS A 184 8.30 18.46 -19.81
N LYS A 185 9.53 18.74 -20.25
CA LYS A 185 10.25 20.01 -20.10
C LYS A 185 10.46 20.39 -18.63
N PHE A 186 11.01 19.47 -17.85
CA PHE A 186 11.41 19.70 -16.47
C PHE A 186 12.88 19.39 -16.25
N SER A 187 13.48 20.08 -15.29
CA SER A 187 14.78 19.72 -14.72
C SER A 187 14.64 19.49 -13.22
N PHE A 188 15.52 18.65 -12.68
CA PHE A 188 15.46 18.19 -11.30
C PHE A 188 16.85 18.32 -10.65
N ALA A 189 16.86 18.80 -9.42
CA ALA A 189 18.01 18.76 -8.54
C ALA A 189 17.67 17.93 -7.30
N TYR A 190 18.65 17.13 -6.85
CA TYR A 190 18.47 16.16 -5.79
C TYR A 190 19.28 16.52 -4.55
N ASN A 191 18.78 16.13 -3.38
CA ASN A 191 19.53 16.22 -2.13
C ASN A 191 20.51 15.04 -1.97
N PHE A 192 21.20 14.97 -0.83
CA PHE A 192 22.19 13.92 -0.56
C PHE A 192 21.58 12.51 -0.47
N MET A 193 20.27 12.40 -0.20
CA MET A 193 19.49 11.16 -0.14
C MET A 193 18.91 10.75 -1.50
N ASN A 194 19.23 11.46 -2.59
CA ASN A 194 18.67 11.24 -3.92
C ASN A 194 17.15 11.52 -4.01
N LEU A 195 16.61 12.40 -3.17
CA LEU A 195 15.24 12.88 -3.27
C LEU A 195 15.18 14.22 -4.04
N PRO A 196 14.20 14.44 -4.95
CA PRO A 196 14.06 15.69 -5.68
C PRO A 196 13.77 16.87 -4.74
N HIS A 197 14.67 17.83 -4.64
CA HIS A 197 14.50 19.02 -3.79
C HIS A 197 14.08 20.27 -4.59
N THR A 198 14.50 20.37 -5.85
CA THR A 198 14.14 21.49 -6.72
C THR A 198 13.78 20.98 -8.09
N ILE A 199 12.58 21.32 -8.56
CA ILE A 199 12.05 20.92 -9.86
C ILE A 199 11.68 22.17 -10.62
N VAL A 200 12.23 22.37 -11.81
CA VAL A 200 12.02 23.59 -12.60
C VAL A 200 11.39 23.26 -13.94
N LYS A 201 10.24 23.89 -14.24
CA LYS A 201 9.62 23.85 -15.56
C LYS A 201 10.44 24.69 -16.53
N LEU A 202 10.96 24.05 -17.58
CA LEU A 202 11.82 24.63 -18.63
C LEU A 202 11.00 25.41 -19.68
N ALA A 203 10.06 26.25 -19.25
CA ALA A 203 9.27 27.15 -20.09
C ALA A 203 9.63 28.62 -19.80
N LYS A 204 9.21 29.55 -20.68
CA LYS A 204 9.45 30.99 -20.50
C LYS A 204 8.77 31.46 -19.20
N GLY A 205 9.57 31.83 -18.19
CA GLY A 205 9.09 32.26 -16.87
C GLY A 205 9.53 31.39 -15.68
N ALA A 206 10.18 30.23 -15.92
CA ALA A 206 10.79 29.33 -14.92
C ALA A 206 9.96 29.13 -13.63
N ASN A 207 8.84 28.41 -13.74
CA ASN A 207 8.09 27.96 -12.56
C ASN A 207 8.87 26.86 -11.83
N THR A 208 9.04 27.03 -10.52
CA THR A 208 9.82 26.15 -9.66
C THR A 208 8.94 25.51 -8.60
N ILE A 209 9.21 24.24 -8.31
CA ILE A 209 8.68 23.50 -7.17
C ILE A 209 9.87 23.19 -6.26
N THR A 210 9.78 23.56 -4.99
CA THR A 210 10.80 23.30 -3.97
C THR A 210 10.21 22.40 -2.91
N ILE A 211 10.90 21.32 -2.58
CA ILE A 211 10.43 20.32 -1.62
C ILE A 211 11.42 20.22 -0.47
N THR A 212 10.94 20.39 0.75
CA THR A 212 11.77 20.25 1.95
C THR A 212 11.54 18.88 2.56
N TYR A 213 12.63 18.19 2.89
CA TYR A 213 12.60 16.91 3.58
C TYR A 213 13.27 17.01 4.94
N SER A 214 12.88 16.15 5.86
CA SER A 214 13.62 15.87 7.09
C SER A 214 14.94 15.17 6.76
N ALA A 215 15.78 14.95 7.78
CA ALA A 215 17.06 14.25 7.63
C ALA A 215 16.91 12.74 7.33
N ASP A 216 15.73 12.18 7.62
CA ASP A 216 15.34 10.79 7.38
C ASP A 216 14.48 10.61 6.11
N GLY A 217 14.27 11.67 5.33
CA GLY A 217 13.61 11.60 4.01
C GLY A 217 12.10 11.81 4.02
N GLU A 218 11.51 12.14 5.17
CA GLU A 218 10.09 12.53 5.27
C GLU A 218 9.87 13.89 4.59
N LYS A 219 8.85 14.00 3.74
CA LYS A 219 8.48 15.26 3.10
C LYS A 219 7.81 16.18 4.11
N LEU A 220 8.37 17.38 4.31
CA LEU A 220 7.89 18.37 5.28
C LEU A 220 7.12 19.51 4.61
N SER A 221 7.51 19.93 3.41
CA SER A 221 6.81 20.99 2.69
C SER A 221 7.04 20.95 1.18
N LYS A 222 6.09 21.52 0.43
CA LYS A 222 6.15 21.77 -1.01
C LYS A 222 5.79 23.24 -1.26
N ALA A 223 6.65 23.97 -1.93
CA ALA A 223 6.40 25.36 -2.34
C ALA A 223 6.47 25.48 -3.86
N THR A 224 5.57 26.26 -4.46
CA THR A 224 5.56 26.51 -5.91
C THR A 224 5.70 28.01 -6.20
N THR A 225 6.27 28.37 -7.35
CA THR A 225 6.36 29.77 -7.77
C THR A 225 4.97 30.40 -7.88
N GLY A 226 4.71 31.42 -7.07
CA GLY A 226 3.43 32.13 -7.03
C GLY A 226 2.32 31.42 -6.24
N GLY A 227 2.59 30.24 -5.67
CA GLY A 227 1.67 29.49 -4.82
C GLY A 227 1.97 29.63 -3.33
N GLN A 228 1.02 29.18 -2.51
CA GLN A 228 1.23 29.02 -1.06
C GLN A 228 2.09 27.78 -0.80
N THR A 229 2.86 27.80 0.30
CA THR A 229 3.61 26.61 0.72
C THR A 229 2.66 25.60 1.35
N LYS A 230 2.60 24.39 0.79
CA LYS A 230 1.94 23.23 1.39
C LYS A 230 2.86 22.64 2.46
N SER A 231 2.38 22.48 3.70
CA SER A 231 3.12 21.87 4.80
C SER A 231 2.48 20.56 5.20
N TYR A 232 3.31 19.53 5.42
CA TYR A 232 2.89 18.18 5.77
C TYR A 232 3.32 17.90 7.22
N VAL A 233 2.37 17.60 8.09
CA VAL A 233 2.59 17.44 9.53
C VAL A 233 1.80 16.23 10.04
N SER A 234 2.41 15.04 10.04
CA SER A 234 1.84 13.81 10.62
C SER A 234 0.37 13.57 10.22
N GLY A 235 0.09 13.52 8.92
CA GLY A 235 -1.27 13.34 8.40
C GLY A 235 -2.13 14.60 8.39
N ILE A 236 -1.56 15.78 8.66
CA ILE A 236 -2.25 17.08 8.53
C ILE A 236 -1.59 17.89 7.43
N GLU A 237 -2.39 18.45 6.53
CA GLU A 237 -1.92 19.29 5.43
C GLU A 237 -2.42 20.74 5.59
N TYR A 238 -1.51 21.69 5.39
CA TYR A 238 -1.79 23.12 5.42
C TYR A 238 -1.34 23.79 4.13
N SER A 239 -2.10 24.78 3.65
CA SER A 239 -1.68 25.71 2.60
C SER A 239 -1.46 27.09 3.19
N GLY A 240 -0.20 27.48 3.31
CA GLY A 240 0.22 28.60 4.15
C GLY A 240 -0.14 28.32 5.62
N LEU A 241 -1.03 29.13 6.19
CA LEU A 241 -1.54 28.96 7.56
C LEU A 241 -2.95 28.34 7.60
N THR A 242 -3.52 28.03 6.44
CA THR A 242 -4.87 27.48 6.33
C THR A 242 -4.82 25.97 6.36
N LEU A 243 -5.58 25.35 7.26
CA LEU A 243 -5.77 23.91 7.28
C LEU A 243 -6.47 23.45 5.99
N GLU A 244 -5.90 22.49 5.27
CA GLU A 244 -6.52 21.88 4.09
C GLU A 244 -7.23 20.58 4.45
N ALA A 245 -6.51 19.67 5.13
CA ALA A 245 -7.03 18.35 5.45
C ALA A 245 -6.36 17.73 6.70
N ILE A 246 -7.11 16.88 7.38
CA ILE A 246 -6.62 15.95 8.42
C ILE A 246 -6.95 14.53 7.96
N TYR A 247 -5.95 13.71 7.69
CA TYR A 247 -6.11 12.36 7.17
C TYR A 247 -6.27 11.33 8.30
N PHE A 248 -7.06 10.29 8.02
CA PHE A 248 -7.24 9.09 8.83
C PHE A 248 -7.24 7.85 7.91
N ALA A 249 -7.33 6.65 8.47
CA ALA A 249 -7.10 5.41 7.70
C ALA A 249 -8.05 5.24 6.50
N GLU A 250 -9.31 5.62 6.67
CA GLU A 250 -10.38 5.47 5.68
C GLU A 250 -10.66 6.74 4.86
N GLY A 251 -9.91 7.84 5.06
CA GLY A 251 -10.20 9.10 4.37
C GLY A 251 -9.56 10.35 4.98
N ARG A 252 -10.29 11.48 4.92
CA ARG A 252 -9.84 12.78 5.46
C ARG A 252 -10.98 13.66 5.93
N CYS A 253 -10.65 14.58 6.85
CA CYS A 253 -11.51 15.67 7.28
C CYS A 253 -11.08 16.96 6.60
N THR A 254 -11.99 17.70 5.98
CA THR A 254 -11.71 19.02 5.36
C THR A 254 -12.53 20.13 6.05
N PRO A 255 -11.99 21.34 6.28
CA PRO A 255 -12.75 22.44 6.89
C PRO A 255 -13.97 22.82 6.03
N ASN A 256 -15.11 23.08 6.67
CA ASN A 256 -16.36 23.42 5.96
C ASN A 256 -16.67 24.94 5.93
N GLY A 257 -15.67 25.79 6.16
CA GLY A 257 -15.82 27.25 6.24
C GLY A 257 -16.27 27.78 7.61
N GLY A 258 -16.51 26.91 8.60
CA GLY A 258 -16.78 27.27 10.00
C GLY A 258 -15.85 26.55 10.99
N THR A 259 -16.36 26.18 12.17
CA THR A 259 -15.63 25.39 13.18
C THR A 259 -15.81 23.88 13.02
N ALA A 260 -16.50 23.44 11.98
CA ALA A 260 -16.84 22.04 11.72
C ALA A 260 -16.08 21.48 10.50
N PHE A 261 -16.12 20.16 10.37
CA PHE A 261 -15.42 19.41 9.32
C PHE A 261 -16.41 18.66 8.43
N ASN A 262 -16.08 18.59 7.16
CA ASN A 262 -16.60 17.57 6.26
C ASN A 262 -15.77 16.29 6.44
N TYR A 263 -16.42 15.13 6.43
CA TYR A 263 -15.76 13.83 6.48
C TYR A 263 -15.86 13.17 5.11
N ASP A 264 -14.73 13.10 4.43
CA ASP A 264 -14.55 12.51 3.12
C ASP A 264 -13.89 11.14 3.30
N TYR A 265 -14.46 10.08 2.73
CA TYR A 265 -14.01 8.70 2.81
C TYR A 265 -13.56 8.21 1.44
N THR A 266 -12.61 7.28 1.42
CA THR A 266 -12.03 6.70 0.22
C THR A 266 -12.23 5.18 0.20
N ILE A 267 -12.93 4.68 -0.81
CA ILE A 267 -12.93 3.24 -1.14
C ILE A 267 -11.72 2.96 -2.00
N LYS A 268 -10.94 1.95 -1.63
CA LYS A 268 -9.72 1.53 -2.32
C LYS A 268 -9.91 0.16 -2.96
N ASP A 269 -9.16 -0.11 -4.04
CA ASP A 269 -9.04 -1.47 -4.58
C ASP A 269 -8.00 -2.30 -3.82
N HIS A 270 -7.72 -3.52 -4.30
CA HIS A 270 -6.84 -4.49 -3.67
C HIS A 270 -5.37 -4.05 -3.57
N LEU A 271 -4.96 -3.01 -4.30
CA LEU A 271 -3.61 -2.43 -4.25
C LEU A 271 -3.59 -1.07 -3.55
N GLY A 272 -4.70 -0.68 -2.92
CA GLY A 272 -4.82 0.60 -2.25
C GLY A 272 -5.05 1.79 -3.19
N ASN A 273 -5.40 1.57 -4.46
CA ASN A 273 -5.72 2.68 -5.37
C ASN A 273 -7.08 3.26 -4.97
N ALA A 274 -7.19 4.58 -4.85
CA ALA A 274 -8.48 5.23 -4.60
C ALA A 274 -9.43 5.03 -5.78
N ARG A 275 -10.62 4.48 -5.55
CA ARG A 275 -11.62 4.19 -6.61
C ARG A 275 -12.83 5.08 -6.54
N GLU A 276 -13.25 5.42 -5.32
CA GLU A 276 -14.39 6.27 -5.03
C GLU A 276 -14.06 7.11 -3.80
N ASN A 277 -14.22 8.43 -3.89
CA ASN A 277 -14.26 9.31 -2.73
C ASN A 277 -15.67 9.87 -2.55
N PHE A 278 -16.16 9.82 -1.32
CA PHE A 278 -17.50 10.27 -0.98
C PHE A 278 -17.52 10.97 0.38
N ARG A 279 -18.44 11.90 0.56
CA ARG A 279 -18.65 12.63 1.81
C ARG A 279 -19.85 12.07 2.56
N ALA A 280 -19.67 11.83 3.86
CA ALA A 280 -20.80 11.52 4.74
C ALA A 280 -21.62 12.80 5.01
N ASN A 281 -22.95 12.71 4.84
CA ASN A 281 -23.88 13.81 5.13
C ASN A 281 -25.09 13.30 5.91
N GLY A 282 -24.89 13.02 7.21
CA GLY A 282 -25.93 12.46 8.07
C GLY A 282 -26.34 11.06 7.61
N ALA A 283 -27.57 10.91 7.10
CA ALA A 283 -28.10 9.63 6.60
C ALA A 283 -27.74 9.34 5.13
N GLY A 284 -27.17 10.29 4.40
CA GLY A 284 -26.82 10.15 2.98
C GLY A 284 -25.32 10.21 2.70
N LEU A 285 -24.94 9.78 1.50
CA LEU A 285 -23.59 9.90 0.95
C LEU A 285 -23.60 10.87 -0.23
N ILE A 286 -22.56 11.71 -0.35
CA ILE A 286 -22.36 12.62 -1.47
C ILE A 286 -21.13 12.14 -2.23
N HIS A 287 -21.29 11.78 -3.50
CA HIS A 287 -20.15 11.49 -4.39
C HIS A 287 -19.25 12.72 -4.54
N LEU A 288 -17.94 12.53 -4.41
CA LEU A 288 -16.94 13.57 -4.65
C LEU A 288 -16.18 13.30 -5.94
N GLU A 289 -15.69 12.08 -6.12
CA GLU A 289 -14.94 11.66 -7.30
C GLU A 289 -14.83 10.14 -7.43
N ASP A 290 -14.70 9.67 -8.66
CA ASP A 290 -14.40 8.29 -9.02
C ASP A 290 -13.21 8.21 -9.97
N MET A 291 -12.36 7.21 -9.75
CA MET A 291 -11.10 7.06 -10.46
C MET A 291 -10.90 5.66 -11.02
N HIS A 292 -10.38 5.62 -12.24
CA HIS A 292 -10.13 4.40 -12.99
C HIS A 292 -8.74 4.46 -13.61
N TYR A 293 -7.99 3.37 -13.51
CA TYR A 293 -6.57 3.36 -13.85
C TYR A 293 -6.26 2.34 -14.93
N TYR A 294 -5.40 2.73 -15.86
CA TYR A 294 -4.57 1.76 -16.57
C TYR A 294 -3.69 1.00 -15.55
N PRO A 295 -3.36 -0.28 -15.78
CA PRO A 295 -2.50 -1.10 -14.94
C PRO A 295 -1.31 -0.40 -14.27
N PHE A 296 -0.54 0.40 -15.02
CA PHE A 296 0.64 1.12 -14.49
C PHE A 296 0.31 2.47 -13.82
N GLY A 297 -0.95 2.75 -13.51
CA GLY A 297 -1.36 3.86 -12.64
C GLY A 297 -1.70 5.18 -13.31
N MET A 298 -1.73 5.22 -14.65
CA MET A 298 -2.26 6.38 -15.38
C MET A 298 -3.80 6.39 -15.28
N LEU A 299 -4.42 7.55 -15.07
CA LEU A 299 -5.88 7.68 -15.07
C LEU A 299 -6.46 7.44 -16.47
N MET A 300 -7.61 6.78 -16.52
CA MET A 300 -8.37 6.57 -17.75
C MET A 300 -9.23 7.80 -18.06
N GLU A 301 -8.69 8.68 -18.90
CA GLU A 301 -9.41 9.86 -19.38
C GLU A 301 -10.82 9.47 -19.90
N GLY A 302 -11.84 10.26 -19.55
CA GLY A 302 -13.23 10.03 -19.96
C GLY A 302 -13.95 8.93 -19.20
N MET A 303 -13.31 8.28 -18.22
CA MET A 303 -13.96 7.44 -17.21
C MET A 303 -13.81 8.09 -15.84
N GLY A 304 -14.94 8.33 -15.15
CA GLY A 304 -14.97 9.04 -13.87
C GLY A 304 -14.58 10.52 -13.94
N THR A 305 -14.30 11.13 -12.79
CA THR A 305 -14.14 12.59 -12.64
C THR A 305 -12.82 13.17 -13.15
N ASN A 306 -11.78 12.38 -13.45
CA ASN A 306 -10.52 12.79 -14.13
C ASN A 306 -9.80 14.07 -13.63
N SER A 307 -10.13 14.56 -12.44
CA SER A 307 -9.54 15.73 -11.81
C SER A 307 -9.58 15.49 -10.30
N PRO A 308 -8.47 15.01 -9.71
CA PRO A 308 -8.47 14.58 -8.33
C PRO A 308 -8.86 15.70 -7.37
N VAL A 309 -9.89 15.47 -6.56
CA VAL A 309 -10.24 16.31 -5.40
C VAL A 309 -9.32 15.95 -4.23
N ASN A 310 -8.84 14.71 -4.19
CA ASN A 310 -7.82 14.21 -3.29
C ASN A 310 -6.55 13.82 -4.06
N ASP A 311 -5.42 14.45 -3.73
CA ASP A 311 -4.13 14.20 -4.40
C ASP A 311 -3.65 12.75 -4.24
N TYR A 312 -4.13 12.03 -3.22
CA TYR A 312 -3.74 10.64 -2.92
C TYR A 312 -4.59 9.64 -3.72
N THR A 313 -4.03 9.13 -4.81
CA THR A 313 -4.79 8.37 -5.82
C THR A 313 -4.26 6.94 -5.99
N TYR A 314 -3.40 6.68 -6.96
CA TYR A 314 -2.83 5.36 -7.25
C TYR A 314 -1.84 4.90 -6.16
N ASN A 315 -2.00 3.67 -5.67
CA ASN A 315 -1.36 3.08 -4.48
C ASN A 315 -1.41 3.97 -3.22
N GLY A 316 -2.41 4.86 -3.15
CA GLY A 316 -2.52 5.87 -2.09
C GLY A 316 -1.38 6.88 -2.07
N LYS A 317 -0.70 7.10 -3.21
CA LYS A 317 0.43 8.05 -3.34
C LYS A 317 -0.04 9.40 -3.84
N GLU A 318 0.61 10.46 -3.35
CA GLU A 318 0.33 11.85 -3.74
C GLU A 318 0.74 12.06 -5.21
N LEU A 319 -0.23 12.37 -6.06
CA LEU A 319 0.00 12.80 -7.43
C LEU A 319 0.34 14.29 -7.44
N ASN A 320 1.51 14.63 -7.97
CA ASN A 320 1.97 16.01 -8.08
C ASN A 320 1.78 16.51 -9.52
N GLU A 321 0.71 17.27 -9.75
CA GLU A 321 0.31 17.79 -11.08
C GLU A 321 0.80 19.23 -11.35
N ASP A 322 1.49 19.85 -10.38
CA ASP A 322 2.00 21.22 -10.45
C ASP A 322 2.73 21.49 -11.78
N PHE A 323 2.25 22.46 -12.55
CA PHE A 323 2.79 22.84 -13.87
C PHE A 323 2.84 21.70 -14.92
N GLY A 324 2.01 20.67 -14.74
CA GLY A 324 1.95 19.48 -15.59
C GLY A 324 3.05 18.46 -15.32
N LEU A 325 3.54 18.40 -14.08
CA LEU A 325 4.59 17.45 -13.68
C LEU A 325 4.10 15.99 -13.76
N ASN A 326 2.93 15.73 -13.18
CA ASN A 326 2.21 14.46 -13.20
C ASN A 326 3.10 13.28 -12.77
N LEU A 327 3.71 13.40 -11.59
CA LEU A 327 4.54 12.36 -10.97
C LEU A 327 3.99 11.99 -9.61
N TYR A 328 4.04 10.71 -9.27
CA TYR A 328 3.66 10.21 -7.96
C TYR A 328 4.85 10.24 -6.99
N ASP A 329 4.60 10.70 -5.77
CA ASP A 329 5.57 10.67 -4.69
C ASP A 329 5.44 9.36 -3.91
N TYR A 330 6.39 8.44 -4.12
CA TYR A 330 6.43 7.15 -3.43
C TYR A 330 7.25 7.18 -2.13
N GLY A 331 7.78 8.34 -1.75
CA GLY A 331 8.67 8.48 -0.60
C GLY A 331 10.14 8.42 -1.03
N ALA A 332 10.69 7.22 -1.22
CA ALA A 332 12.11 7.08 -1.58
C ALA A 332 12.42 7.38 -3.06
N ARG A 333 11.40 7.35 -3.91
CA ARG A 333 11.51 7.61 -5.35
C ARG A 333 10.27 8.33 -5.87
N TRP A 334 10.40 8.98 -7.02
CA TRP A 334 9.28 9.56 -7.75
C TRP A 334 8.96 8.67 -8.96
N TYR A 335 7.67 8.46 -9.22
CA TYR A 335 7.18 7.54 -10.24
C TYR A 335 6.42 8.29 -11.34
N ASP A 336 6.78 8.00 -12.60
CA ASP A 336 6.06 8.50 -13.76
C ASP A 336 5.14 7.41 -14.32
N ALA A 337 3.83 7.53 -14.11
CA ALA A 337 2.86 6.58 -14.63
C ALA A 337 2.74 6.63 -16.17
N SER A 338 3.02 7.78 -16.79
CA SER A 338 2.95 7.93 -18.25
C SER A 338 4.07 7.19 -18.96
N ALA A 339 5.26 7.13 -18.34
CA ALA A 339 6.40 6.33 -18.77
C ALA A 339 6.44 4.93 -18.12
N SER A 340 5.66 4.71 -17.06
CA SER A 340 5.53 3.47 -16.28
C SER A 340 6.80 3.04 -15.54
N ARG A 341 7.60 3.99 -15.04
CA ARG A 341 8.91 3.74 -14.43
C ARG A 341 9.27 4.79 -13.35
N PHE A 342 10.18 4.43 -12.45
CA PHE A 342 10.75 5.38 -11.48
C PHE A 342 11.77 6.33 -12.12
N THR A 343 11.90 7.53 -11.57
CA THR A 343 12.85 8.56 -12.03
C THR A 343 14.26 8.41 -11.45
N ALA A 344 14.43 7.54 -10.45
CA ALA A 344 15.69 7.30 -9.75
C ALA A 344 15.92 5.79 -9.52
N VAL A 345 17.18 5.44 -9.29
CA VAL A 345 17.62 4.07 -8.94
C VAL A 345 17.03 3.67 -7.59
N ASP A 346 16.53 2.44 -7.49
CA ASP A 346 16.12 1.84 -6.23
C ASP A 346 17.26 1.85 -5.19
N PRO A 347 17.09 2.46 -4.00
CA PRO A 347 18.06 2.34 -2.92
C PRO A 347 18.36 0.89 -2.51
N LYS A 348 17.43 -0.06 -2.75
CA LYS A 348 17.61 -1.50 -2.54
C LYS A 348 17.85 -2.28 -3.84
N ALA A 349 18.30 -1.63 -4.92
CA ALA A 349 18.57 -2.31 -6.20
C ALA A 349 19.47 -3.56 -6.06
N ASN A 350 20.39 -3.55 -5.10
CA ASN A 350 21.28 -4.69 -4.80
C ASN A 350 20.53 -5.94 -4.29
N ASP A 351 19.35 -5.78 -3.70
CA ASP A 351 18.52 -6.90 -3.25
C ASP A 351 17.72 -7.52 -4.42
N PHE A 352 17.54 -6.75 -5.50
CA PHE A 352 16.72 -7.10 -6.67
C PHE A 352 17.53 -7.15 -7.98
N THR A 353 18.71 -7.76 -7.93
CA THR A 353 19.66 -7.84 -9.06
C THR A 353 19.12 -8.43 -10.38
N LYS A 354 17.99 -9.15 -10.33
CA LYS A 354 17.31 -9.72 -11.51
C LYS A 354 16.39 -8.73 -12.23
N TRP A 355 16.22 -7.53 -11.69
CA TRP A 355 15.30 -6.53 -12.17
C TRP A 355 16.02 -5.21 -12.40
N SER A 356 15.53 -4.45 -13.39
CA SER A 356 15.94 -3.07 -13.60
C SER A 356 15.74 -2.25 -12.33
N SER A 357 16.76 -1.46 -11.96
CA SER A 357 16.71 -0.59 -10.78
C SER A 357 15.68 0.54 -10.89
N TYR A 358 15.05 0.72 -12.06
CA TYR A 358 14.00 1.70 -12.32
C TYR A 358 12.63 1.05 -12.55
N SER A 359 12.56 -0.29 -12.49
CA SER A 359 11.30 -1.00 -12.72
C SER A 359 10.28 -0.70 -11.62
N PHE A 360 9.02 -0.60 -12.03
CA PHE A 360 7.90 -0.49 -11.11
C PHE A 360 7.33 -1.90 -10.88
N THR A 361 7.16 -2.29 -9.61
CA THR A 361 6.39 -3.48 -9.19
C THR A 361 6.76 -4.79 -9.91
N PHE A 362 8.04 -5.00 -10.21
CA PHE A 362 8.53 -6.14 -11.01
C PHE A 362 7.82 -6.30 -12.37
N ASN A 363 7.33 -5.20 -12.93
CA ASN A 363 6.50 -5.14 -14.13
C ASN A 363 5.19 -5.94 -14.03
N ASN A 364 4.68 -6.14 -12.81
CA ASN A 364 3.37 -6.75 -12.55
C ASN A 364 2.57 -5.86 -11.57
N PRO A 365 2.10 -4.69 -12.05
CA PRO A 365 1.42 -3.70 -11.22
C PRO A 365 -0.02 -4.09 -10.87
N ILE A 366 -0.47 -5.27 -11.31
CA ILE A 366 -1.78 -5.84 -10.95
C ILE A 366 -1.68 -6.68 -9.68
N ARG A 367 -0.49 -7.21 -9.38
CA ARG A 367 -0.26 -8.06 -8.20
C ARG A 367 0.53 -7.36 -7.11
N PHE A 368 1.59 -6.63 -7.47
CA PHE A 368 2.48 -6.02 -6.51
C PHE A 368 2.24 -4.51 -6.41
N MET A 369 2.52 -3.97 -5.24
CA MET A 369 2.68 -2.53 -5.01
C MET A 369 4.09 -2.29 -4.42
N ASP A 370 4.62 -1.08 -4.59
CA ASP A 370 5.85 -0.65 -3.91
C ASP A 370 5.48 0.41 -2.87
N PRO A 371 5.26 0.05 -1.58
CA PRO A 371 4.69 0.97 -0.61
C PRO A 371 5.61 2.14 -0.24
N GLU A 372 6.92 2.05 -0.46
CA GLU A 372 7.89 3.08 -0.03
C GLU A 372 8.81 3.54 -1.17
N GLY A 373 8.61 3.02 -2.38
CA GLY A 373 9.56 3.24 -3.48
C GLY A 373 10.91 2.58 -3.21
N LEU A 374 10.94 1.45 -2.49
CA LEU A 374 12.17 0.76 -2.07
C LEU A 374 12.17 -0.73 -2.43
N ALA A 375 10.99 -1.34 -2.50
CA ALA A 375 10.84 -2.76 -2.77
C ALA A 375 9.37 -3.00 -3.09
N PRO A 376 9.06 -3.70 -4.20
CA PRO A 376 7.74 -4.26 -4.36
C PRO A 376 7.50 -5.31 -3.28
N GLU A 377 6.39 -5.19 -2.55
CA GLU A 377 6.07 -6.07 -1.43
C GLU A 377 4.86 -6.99 -1.74
N ASP A 378 4.88 -8.16 -1.11
CA ASP A 378 3.78 -9.10 -0.94
C ASP A 378 3.63 -9.34 0.59
N ILE A 379 2.54 -9.93 1.08
CA ILE A 379 2.43 -10.31 2.52
C ILE A 379 3.41 -11.48 2.79
N ILE A 380 4.13 -11.57 3.94
CA ILE A 380 5.11 -12.67 4.23
C ILE A 380 5.28 -12.98 5.74
N ILE A 381 5.28 -14.26 6.16
CA ILE A 381 5.82 -14.75 7.46
C ILE A 381 6.99 -15.73 7.24
N ARG A 382 8.17 -15.51 7.84
CA ARG A 382 9.41 -16.28 7.57
C ARG A 382 9.92 -17.10 8.76
N ALA A 383 10.18 -18.39 8.55
CA ALA A 383 10.88 -19.28 9.49
C ALA A 383 12.34 -19.57 9.05
N LYS A 384 13.24 -19.88 10.00
CA LYS A 384 14.66 -20.20 9.73
C LYS A 384 14.85 -21.65 9.28
N LYS A 385 15.76 -21.82 8.32
CA LYS A 385 16.17 -23.04 7.57
C LYS A 385 16.62 -24.28 8.35
N ASN A 386 16.62 -24.29 9.68
CA ASN A 386 17.22 -25.39 10.45
C ASN A 386 16.29 -26.05 11.49
N ASP A 387 15.01 -25.66 11.56
CA ASP A 387 13.98 -26.35 12.39
C ASP A 387 12.55 -26.11 11.82
N GLU A 388 12.47 -26.00 10.48
CA GLU A 388 11.40 -25.33 9.72
C GLU A 388 9.97 -25.85 9.99
N THR A 389 9.79 -27.14 10.24
CA THR A 389 8.43 -27.71 10.33
C THR A 389 7.78 -27.50 11.69
N ASN A 390 8.55 -27.62 12.79
CA ASN A 390 7.97 -27.59 14.14
C ASN A 390 7.72 -26.16 14.63
N TYR A 391 8.66 -25.24 14.40
CA TYR A 391 8.50 -23.83 14.77
C TYR A 391 7.30 -23.20 14.06
N LYS A 392 7.26 -23.32 12.73
CA LYS A 392 6.25 -22.69 11.90
C LYS A 392 4.84 -23.21 12.21
N GLU A 393 4.68 -24.51 12.35
CA GLU A 393 3.40 -25.14 12.71
C GLU A 393 2.95 -24.71 14.11
N ARG A 394 3.84 -24.72 15.10
CA ARG A 394 3.49 -24.29 16.46
C ARG A 394 3.14 -22.81 16.52
N THR A 395 3.96 -21.93 15.93
CA THR A 395 3.65 -20.49 15.88
C THR A 395 2.34 -20.21 15.15
N PHE A 396 2.05 -20.96 14.09
CA PHE A 396 0.76 -20.88 13.40
C PHE A 396 -0.40 -21.32 14.29
N GLN A 397 -0.25 -22.41 15.06
CA GLN A 397 -1.26 -22.85 16.03
C GLN A 397 -1.50 -21.81 17.13
N GLU A 398 -0.44 -21.17 17.64
CA GLU A 398 -0.58 -20.07 18.59
C GLU A 398 -1.36 -18.91 17.97
N LEU A 399 -1.02 -18.50 16.74
CA LEU A 399 -1.71 -17.43 16.01
C LEU A 399 -3.19 -17.79 15.74
N GLN A 400 -3.47 -19.01 15.29
CA GLN A 400 -4.81 -19.55 15.09
C GLN A 400 -5.61 -19.57 16.40
N SER A 401 -4.97 -19.80 17.54
CA SER A 401 -5.65 -19.82 18.83
C SER A 401 -6.16 -18.44 19.26
N LEU A 402 -5.57 -17.35 18.75
CA LEU A 402 -5.95 -15.97 19.09
C LEU A 402 -7.23 -15.49 18.40
N THR A 403 -7.68 -16.19 17.36
CA THR A 403 -8.82 -15.76 16.55
C THR A 403 -9.86 -16.87 16.40
N ASP A 404 -11.09 -16.47 16.10
CA ASP A 404 -12.15 -17.36 15.65
C ASP A 404 -12.15 -17.54 14.13
N ASP A 405 -11.35 -16.74 13.41
CA ASP A 405 -11.11 -16.93 11.99
C ASP A 405 -10.30 -18.18 11.75
N LYS A 406 -10.59 -18.89 10.66
CA LYS A 406 -9.72 -19.96 10.20
C LYS A 406 -8.58 -19.33 9.42
N LEU A 407 -7.35 -19.58 9.88
CA LEU A 407 -6.15 -19.16 9.22
C LEU A 407 -5.64 -20.27 8.30
N ALA A 408 -4.83 -19.90 7.31
CA ALA A 408 -4.02 -20.84 6.55
C ALA A 408 -2.72 -20.18 6.11
N PHE A 409 -1.75 -21.01 5.72
CA PHE A 409 -0.64 -20.53 4.93
C PHE A 409 -1.09 -20.30 3.47
N ALA A 410 -0.66 -19.18 2.88
CA ALA A 410 -0.81 -18.94 1.45
C ALA A 410 0.09 -19.89 0.64
N SER A 411 -0.04 -19.83 -0.69
CA SER A 411 0.66 -20.73 -1.60
C SER A 411 2.19 -20.61 -1.58
N ASP A 412 2.72 -19.50 -1.06
CA ASP A 412 4.15 -19.31 -0.84
C ASP A 412 4.69 -20.17 0.33
N GLY A 413 3.79 -20.75 1.12
CA GLY A 413 4.17 -21.50 2.31
C GLY A 413 4.85 -20.63 3.36
N GLU A 414 4.58 -19.33 3.39
CA GLU A 414 5.17 -18.41 4.34
C GLU A 414 4.07 -17.55 4.94
N THR A 415 3.24 -16.93 4.12
CA THR A 415 2.23 -15.95 4.52
C THR A 415 1.04 -16.55 5.23
N VAL A 416 0.54 -15.91 6.29
CA VAL A 416 -0.73 -16.27 6.92
C VAL A 416 -1.86 -15.40 6.36
N VAL A 417 -2.94 -16.06 5.97
CA VAL A 417 -4.17 -15.45 5.47
C VAL A 417 -5.36 -15.95 6.27
N VAL A 418 -6.40 -15.12 6.36
CA VAL A 418 -7.72 -15.54 6.86
C VAL A 418 -8.45 -16.23 5.71
N ILE A 419 -8.77 -17.51 5.88
CA ILE A 419 -9.49 -18.32 4.86
C ILE A 419 -10.98 -18.51 5.18
N GLU A 420 -11.40 -18.24 6.41
CA GLU A 420 -12.80 -18.29 6.83
C GLU A 420 -12.99 -17.32 8.00
N GLN A 421 -13.97 -16.42 7.92
CA GLN A 421 -14.25 -15.51 9.02
C GLN A 421 -15.14 -16.18 10.07
N GLY A 422 -14.70 -16.14 11.33
CA GLY A 422 -15.46 -16.58 12.49
C GLY A 422 -16.17 -15.43 13.18
N SER A 423 -17.22 -15.75 13.93
CA SER A 423 -18.02 -14.79 14.71
C SER A 423 -18.13 -15.21 16.19
N GLY A 424 -17.06 -15.77 16.75
CA GLY A 424 -17.02 -16.25 18.12
C GLY A 424 -16.70 -15.17 19.16
N GLU A 425 -16.24 -15.61 20.33
CA GLU A 425 -15.99 -14.75 21.50
C GLU A 425 -14.62 -14.05 21.47
N LYS A 426 -13.70 -14.42 20.57
CA LYS A 426 -12.35 -13.86 20.43
C LYS A 426 -12.31 -12.61 19.58
N THR A 427 -13.21 -11.66 19.86
CA THR A 427 -13.41 -10.48 19.02
C THR A 427 -12.17 -9.57 18.95
N GLU A 428 -11.39 -9.45 20.02
CA GLU A 428 -10.22 -8.56 20.06
C GLU A 428 -9.04 -9.19 19.31
N GLY A 429 -8.76 -10.47 19.55
CA GLY A 429 -7.70 -11.19 18.83
C GLY A 429 -8.02 -11.39 17.34
N THR A 430 -9.29 -11.58 17.00
CA THR A 430 -9.77 -11.64 15.61
C THR A 430 -9.63 -10.29 14.91
N GLY A 431 -10.01 -9.19 15.56
CA GLY A 431 -9.80 -7.84 15.03
C GLY A 431 -8.32 -7.55 14.79
N LEU A 432 -7.47 -7.82 15.78
CA LEU A 432 -6.02 -7.66 15.68
C LEU A 432 -5.43 -8.44 14.50
N ILE A 433 -5.76 -9.72 14.34
CA ILE A 433 -5.22 -10.53 13.25
C ILE A 433 -5.71 -10.05 11.89
N ARG A 434 -6.99 -9.69 11.76
CA ARG A 434 -7.52 -9.11 10.52
C ARG A 434 -6.82 -7.81 10.15
N ASP A 435 -6.60 -6.92 11.10
CA ASP A 435 -5.91 -5.65 10.89
C ASP A 435 -4.46 -5.85 10.44
N LEU A 436 -3.74 -6.78 11.06
CA LEU A 436 -2.36 -7.10 10.69
C LEU A 436 -2.27 -7.79 9.31
N VAL A 437 -3.20 -8.69 8.99
CA VAL A 437 -3.25 -9.39 7.70
C VAL A 437 -3.66 -8.44 6.57
N ALA A 438 -4.63 -7.55 6.81
CA ALA A 438 -5.14 -6.61 5.82
C ALA A 438 -4.20 -5.41 5.56
N SER A 439 -3.26 -5.13 6.47
CA SER A 439 -2.40 -3.96 6.34
C SER A 439 -1.29 -4.12 5.31
N ASP A 440 -0.96 -3.01 4.65
CA ASP A 440 0.23 -2.84 3.81
C ASP A 440 1.55 -2.90 4.59
N LYS A 441 1.56 -2.51 5.88
CA LYS A 441 2.74 -2.56 6.75
C LYS A 441 2.90 -3.94 7.39
N LYS A 442 3.75 -4.78 6.77
CA LYS A 442 3.84 -6.21 7.12
C LYS A 442 4.47 -6.49 8.48
N VAL A 443 3.93 -7.49 9.17
CA VAL A 443 4.47 -8.07 10.40
C VAL A 443 5.14 -9.40 10.07
N THR A 444 6.44 -9.51 10.32
CA THR A 444 7.19 -10.76 10.17
C THR A 444 7.41 -11.39 11.53
N ILE A 445 6.84 -12.58 11.77
CA ILE A 445 7.10 -13.38 12.98
C ILE A 445 8.26 -14.33 12.71
N THR A 446 9.28 -14.33 13.57
CA THR A 446 10.48 -15.16 13.38
C THR A 446 11.24 -15.41 14.68
N ASN A 447 12.07 -16.46 14.71
CA ASN A 447 12.98 -16.76 15.83
C ASN A 447 14.42 -16.27 15.58
N ASP A 448 14.65 -15.50 14.52
CA ASP A 448 15.99 -15.02 14.16
C ASP A 448 16.42 -13.78 14.96
N THR A 449 17.29 -14.01 15.95
CA THR A 449 17.85 -12.99 16.84
C THR A 449 19.26 -12.53 16.45
N LYS A 450 19.79 -12.91 15.28
CA LYS A 450 21.19 -12.64 14.95
C LYS A 450 21.50 -11.14 15.02
N GLY A 451 22.35 -10.75 15.96
CA GLY A 451 22.78 -9.36 16.15
C GLY A 451 21.77 -8.46 16.87
N VAL A 452 20.70 -9.01 17.47
CA VAL A 452 19.69 -8.25 18.21
C VAL A 452 20.03 -8.21 19.70
N THR A 453 20.15 -7.00 20.26
CA THR A 453 20.37 -6.75 21.69
C THR A 453 19.29 -5.85 22.28
N VAL A 454 18.98 -6.03 23.57
CA VAL A 454 18.17 -5.12 24.38
C VAL A 454 19.10 -4.51 25.43
N GLY A 455 19.45 -3.24 25.23
CA GLY A 455 20.60 -2.64 25.92
C GLY A 455 21.90 -3.33 25.50
N GLU A 456 22.71 -3.74 26.48
CA GLU A 456 23.98 -4.45 26.24
C GLU A 456 23.83 -5.98 26.17
N ASN A 457 22.62 -6.51 26.39
CA ASN A 457 22.39 -7.95 26.46
C ASN A 457 21.77 -8.52 25.17
N PRO A 458 22.27 -9.65 24.65
CA PRO A 458 21.63 -10.38 23.55
C PRO A 458 20.21 -10.85 23.93
N VAL A 459 19.31 -10.89 22.95
CA VAL A 459 17.96 -11.41 23.16
C VAL A 459 17.98 -12.93 23.37
N ASN A 460 17.43 -13.40 24.48
CA ASN A 460 17.14 -14.81 24.73
C ASN A 460 15.66 -15.10 24.47
N LEU A 461 15.32 -15.72 23.33
CA LEU A 461 13.94 -16.03 22.99
C LEU A 461 13.34 -17.19 23.78
N GLU A 462 14.14 -17.99 24.49
CA GLU A 462 13.57 -18.98 25.42
C GLU A 462 12.90 -18.30 26.61
N THR A 463 13.24 -17.06 26.95
CA THR A 463 12.64 -16.35 28.09
C THR A 463 11.91 -15.07 27.70
N ASN A 464 12.18 -14.50 26.53
CA ASN A 464 11.63 -13.23 26.06
C ASN A 464 10.96 -13.36 24.69
N ALA A 465 10.06 -12.44 24.39
CA ALA A 465 9.65 -12.07 23.04
C ALA A 465 9.83 -10.56 22.87
N ILE A 466 10.00 -10.08 21.63
CA ILE A 466 10.16 -8.66 21.37
C ILE A 466 9.73 -8.30 19.96
N THR A 467 9.05 -7.17 19.82
CA THR A 467 8.70 -6.58 18.54
C THR A 467 9.64 -5.43 18.20
N LEU A 468 10.15 -5.44 16.98
CA LEU A 468 11.03 -4.41 16.45
C LEU A 468 10.36 -3.73 15.26
N ALA A 469 10.29 -2.41 15.31
CA ALA A 469 9.87 -1.62 14.16
C ALA A 469 10.94 -1.70 13.06
N ASN A 470 10.51 -1.86 11.80
CA ASN A 470 11.42 -1.71 10.66
C ASN A 470 11.94 -0.27 10.58
N SER A 471 11.06 0.70 10.90
CA SER A 471 11.40 2.13 11.02
C SER A 471 10.94 2.68 12.37
N PRO A 472 11.83 2.78 13.38
CA PRO A 472 11.47 3.21 14.74
C PRO A 472 10.82 4.60 14.84
N SER A 473 11.16 5.53 13.94
CA SER A 473 10.49 6.84 13.85
C SER A 473 9.03 6.68 13.44
N ASN A 474 8.80 5.95 12.33
CA ASN A 474 7.48 5.72 11.74
C ASN A 474 6.54 4.93 12.64
N ALA A 475 7.10 4.12 13.54
CA ALA A 475 6.32 3.41 14.55
C ALA A 475 5.54 4.34 15.50
N SER A 476 5.93 5.61 15.63
CA SER A 476 5.45 6.51 16.69
C SER A 476 4.96 7.89 16.25
N ASN A 477 5.02 8.18 14.95
CA ASN A 477 4.71 9.50 14.38
C ASN A 477 3.39 9.51 13.57
N GLY A 478 2.57 8.46 13.67
CA GLY A 478 1.32 8.28 12.94
C GLY A 478 1.46 7.79 11.49
N VAL A 479 2.68 7.60 10.98
CA VAL A 479 2.93 7.11 9.61
C VAL A 479 2.76 5.60 9.52
N GLY A 480 3.20 4.87 10.54
CA GLY A 480 3.15 3.42 10.55
C GLY A 480 4.33 2.76 9.87
N THR A 481 4.72 1.59 10.36
CA THR A 481 5.82 0.80 9.81
C THR A 481 5.57 -0.69 9.97
N GLY A 482 6.13 -1.49 9.06
CA GLY A 482 6.20 -2.92 9.25
C GLY A 482 7.04 -3.26 10.48
N SER A 483 6.91 -4.48 10.97
CA SER A 483 7.61 -4.90 12.19
C SER A 483 8.10 -6.34 12.10
N LYS A 484 9.13 -6.63 12.90
CA LYS A 484 9.69 -7.96 13.10
C LYS A 484 9.38 -8.39 14.53
N VAL A 485 8.49 -9.38 14.68
CA VAL A 485 8.16 -10.01 15.96
C VAL A 485 9.13 -11.17 16.17
N LEU A 486 10.06 -11.00 17.11
CA LEU A 486 10.97 -12.04 17.55
C LEU A 486 10.29 -12.87 18.64
N TYR A 487 9.98 -14.11 18.32
CA TYR A 487 9.13 -14.95 19.15
C TYR A 487 9.55 -16.41 19.11
N SER A 488 9.45 -17.08 20.27
CA SER A 488 9.59 -18.53 20.40
C SER A 488 8.34 -19.14 21.05
N PRO A 489 7.73 -20.18 20.45
CA PRO A 489 6.67 -20.94 21.09
C PRO A 489 7.14 -21.75 22.31
N ASP A 490 8.45 -21.87 22.52
CA ASP A 490 9.07 -22.49 23.70
C ASP A 490 9.35 -21.50 24.83
N THR A 491 8.78 -20.29 24.74
CA THR A 491 8.95 -19.23 25.73
C THR A 491 8.65 -19.71 27.16
N GLN A 492 9.53 -19.34 28.07
CA GLN A 492 9.49 -19.50 29.51
C GLN A 492 9.21 -18.16 30.19
N ALA A 493 8.64 -17.20 29.46
CA ALA A 493 8.23 -15.91 30.02
C ALA A 493 7.27 -16.11 31.19
N HIS A 494 7.40 -15.27 32.21
CA HIS A 494 6.53 -15.27 33.38
C HIS A 494 5.94 -13.88 33.58
N PHE A 495 4.69 -13.83 34.00
CA PHE A 495 4.02 -12.59 34.37
C PHE A 495 3.57 -12.65 35.83
N THR A 496 3.29 -11.49 36.41
CA THR A 496 2.75 -11.35 37.76
C THR A 496 1.23 -11.21 37.65
N LYS A 497 0.47 -11.95 38.45
CA LYS A 497 -0.99 -11.80 38.56
C LYS A 497 -1.35 -10.63 39.46
N GLU A 498 -2.62 -10.24 39.47
CA GLU A 498 -3.14 -9.20 40.39
C GLU A 498 -2.90 -9.52 41.88
N ASP A 499 -2.89 -10.80 42.26
CA ASP A 499 -2.61 -11.24 43.64
C ASP A 499 -1.11 -11.18 44.01
N GLY A 500 -0.25 -10.76 43.08
CA GLY A 500 1.19 -10.62 43.27
C GLY A 500 2.00 -11.92 43.08
N THR A 501 1.36 -13.06 42.78
CA THR A 501 2.07 -14.31 42.46
C THR A 501 2.56 -14.33 41.01
N ARG A 502 3.64 -15.08 40.74
CA ARG A 502 4.16 -15.26 39.37
C ARG A 502 3.59 -16.52 38.73
N GLN A 503 3.26 -16.44 37.45
CA GLN A 503 2.81 -17.57 36.63
C GLN A 503 3.54 -17.55 35.28
N LYS A 504 3.80 -18.74 34.73
CA LYS A 504 4.31 -18.89 33.36
C LYS A 504 3.26 -18.38 32.36
N ALA A 505 3.69 -17.57 31.40
CA ALA A 505 2.82 -17.07 30.34
C ALA A 505 2.50 -18.18 29.33
N GLU A 506 1.25 -18.23 28.87
CA GLU A 506 0.86 -19.07 27.73
C GLU A 506 1.51 -18.51 26.45
N PRO A 507 2.05 -19.36 25.55
CA PRO A 507 2.79 -18.89 24.38
C PRO A 507 1.95 -17.97 23.47
N ASN A 508 0.70 -18.33 23.17
CA ASN A 508 -0.22 -17.46 22.42
C ASN A 508 -0.42 -16.08 23.07
N ALA A 509 -0.47 -15.97 24.39
CA ALA A 509 -0.60 -14.68 25.06
C ALA A 509 0.66 -13.82 24.94
N VAL A 510 1.84 -14.45 24.97
CA VAL A 510 3.10 -13.77 24.67
C VAL A 510 3.12 -13.29 23.22
N LEU A 511 2.67 -14.13 22.28
CA LEU A 511 2.57 -13.75 20.87
C LEU A 511 1.58 -12.60 20.67
N ALA A 512 0.40 -12.65 21.30
CA ALA A 512 -0.61 -11.60 21.23
C ALA A 512 -0.07 -10.25 21.74
N HIS A 513 0.68 -10.26 22.84
CA HIS A 513 1.31 -9.06 23.38
C HIS A 513 2.23 -8.39 22.34
N GLU A 514 3.08 -9.19 21.69
CA GLU A 514 3.97 -8.69 20.64
C GLU A 514 3.21 -8.26 19.37
N LEU A 515 2.13 -8.94 19.01
CA LEU A 515 1.29 -8.54 17.88
C LEU A 515 0.55 -7.21 18.14
N ILE A 516 0.19 -6.91 19.39
CA ILE A 516 -0.37 -5.60 19.76
C ILE A 516 0.70 -4.52 19.57
N HIS A 517 1.96 -4.77 19.96
CA HIS A 517 3.06 -3.86 19.66
C HIS A 517 3.24 -3.67 18.16
N ALA A 518 3.17 -4.75 17.39
CA ALA A 518 3.24 -4.71 15.93
C ALA A 518 2.12 -3.86 15.32
N ASP A 519 0.89 -3.96 15.83
CA ASP A 519 -0.26 -3.16 15.40
C ASP A 519 -0.13 -1.67 15.77
N ASN A 520 0.41 -1.38 16.96
CA ASN A 520 0.74 -0.01 17.36
C ASN A 520 1.83 0.59 16.43
N MET A 521 2.84 -0.19 16.06
CA MET A 521 3.89 0.23 15.12
C MET A 521 3.34 0.41 13.70
N ARG A 522 2.45 -0.46 13.26
CA ARG A 522 1.76 -0.44 11.96
C ARG A 522 0.91 0.81 11.79
N THR A 523 0.26 1.27 12.85
CA THR A 523 -0.55 2.50 12.87
C THR A 523 0.26 3.75 13.21
N GLY A 524 1.54 3.61 13.54
CA GLY A 524 2.39 4.72 13.95
C GLY A 524 2.04 5.29 15.32
N THR A 525 1.30 4.55 16.14
CA THR A 525 0.78 4.99 17.45
C THR A 525 1.62 4.53 18.63
N ARG A 526 2.78 3.91 18.37
CA ARG A 526 3.69 3.46 19.43
C ARG A 526 4.16 4.63 20.29
N GLU A 527 3.97 4.55 21.61
CA GLU A 527 4.44 5.59 22.52
C GLU A 527 5.94 5.42 22.84
N VAL A 528 6.80 6.28 22.28
CA VAL A 528 8.22 6.30 22.63
C VAL A 528 8.43 7.14 23.89
N GLY A 529 8.87 6.50 24.98
CA GLY A 529 9.09 7.18 26.26
C GLY A 529 10.11 8.32 26.18
N LYS A 530 9.81 9.47 26.80
CA LYS A 530 10.68 10.67 26.84
C LYS A 530 11.82 10.64 27.87
N LYS A 531 12.12 9.52 28.56
CA LYS A 531 13.20 9.46 29.57
C LYS A 531 13.94 8.12 29.61
N PRO A 532 15.27 8.11 29.87
CA PRO A 532 16.03 6.89 30.06
C PRO A 532 15.59 6.14 31.33
N LEU A 533 15.68 4.81 31.23
CA LEU A 533 15.38 3.79 32.24
C LEU A 533 15.81 4.22 33.66
N ASN A 534 14.84 4.49 34.52
CA ASN A 534 15.03 4.44 35.97
C ASN A 534 14.73 2.99 36.40
N PRO A 535 15.69 2.25 37.01
CA PRO A 535 15.50 0.85 37.40
C PRO A 535 14.39 0.62 38.44
N ASP A 536 13.93 1.67 39.12
CA ASP A 536 12.97 1.57 40.23
C ASP A 536 11.52 1.93 39.88
N TYR A 537 11.21 2.27 38.61
CA TYR A 537 9.84 2.59 38.20
C TYR A 537 9.26 1.56 37.22
N LYS A 538 8.14 1.00 37.67
CA LYS A 538 7.19 0.11 36.98
C LYS A 538 6.85 0.61 35.57
N SER A 539 6.64 -0.36 34.67
CA SER A 539 6.09 -0.33 33.30
C SER A 539 5.95 1.04 32.63
N ASN A 540 6.54 1.18 31.43
CA ASN A 540 6.24 2.33 30.57
C ASN A 540 4.73 2.32 30.19
N ARG A 541 4.17 3.49 29.89
CA ARG A 541 2.72 3.66 29.59
C ARG A 541 2.25 2.84 28.38
N GLU A 542 3.15 2.55 27.44
CA GLU A 542 2.93 1.68 26.28
C GLU A 542 2.67 0.23 26.71
N GLU A 543 3.54 -0.33 27.54
CA GLU A 543 3.46 -1.68 28.09
C GLU A 543 2.20 -1.87 28.93
N GLU A 544 1.77 -0.83 29.68
CA GLU A 544 0.50 -0.87 30.43
C GLU A 544 -0.71 -0.96 29.48
N LYS A 545 -0.76 -0.13 28.44
CA LYS A 545 -1.84 -0.18 27.43
C LYS A 545 -1.86 -1.50 26.67
N THR A 546 -0.68 -2.00 26.31
CA THR A 546 -0.51 -3.28 25.64
C THR A 546 -0.99 -4.41 26.55
N THR A 547 -0.63 -4.38 27.83
CA THR A 547 -1.08 -5.36 28.83
C THR A 547 -2.60 -5.30 29.05
N ILE A 548 -3.23 -4.12 29.00
CA ILE A 548 -4.70 -3.98 29.10
C ILE A 548 -5.38 -4.67 27.91
N ARG A 549 -4.91 -4.39 26.68
CA ARG A 549 -5.46 -5.01 25.46
C ARG A 549 -5.18 -6.51 25.41
N GLU A 550 -3.98 -6.94 25.83
CA GLU A 550 -3.62 -8.34 26.02
C GLU A 550 -4.58 -9.04 27.02
N ASN A 551 -4.94 -8.39 28.13
CA ASN A 551 -5.88 -8.94 29.11
C ASN A 551 -7.30 -9.12 28.55
N VAL A 552 -7.73 -8.30 27.59
CA VAL A 552 -8.99 -8.54 26.85
C VAL A 552 -8.88 -9.84 26.06
N ILE A 553 -7.81 -10.04 25.31
CA ILE A 553 -7.56 -11.27 24.55
C ILE A 553 -7.45 -12.49 25.49
N ARG A 554 -6.73 -12.37 26.61
CA ARG A 554 -6.65 -13.42 27.65
C ARG A 554 -8.03 -13.79 28.18
N THR A 555 -8.89 -12.80 28.44
CA THR A 555 -10.26 -13.04 28.92
C THR A 555 -11.06 -13.87 27.92
N GLN A 556 -10.96 -13.52 26.63
CA GLN A 556 -11.65 -14.23 25.53
C GLN A 556 -11.11 -15.65 25.31
N MET A 557 -9.87 -15.91 25.70
CA MET A 557 -9.25 -17.26 25.68
C MET A 557 -9.36 -17.99 27.03
N HIS A 558 -10.08 -17.44 28.01
CA HIS A 558 -10.22 -17.96 29.37
C HIS A 558 -8.88 -18.19 30.11
N GLN A 559 -7.92 -17.30 29.91
CA GLN A 559 -6.61 -17.33 30.54
C GLN A 559 -6.50 -16.43 31.77
N THR A 560 -5.48 -16.68 32.59
CA THR A 560 -5.18 -15.82 33.76
C THR A 560 -4.69 -14.45 33.32
N LEU A 561 -5.21 -13.39 33.97
CA LEU A 561 -4.89 -12.00 33.68
C LEU A 561 -3.56 -11.57 34.31
N ARG A 562 -2.86 -10.69 33.59
CA ARG A 562 -1.60 -10.08 34.00
C ARG A 562 -1.85 -8.78 34.77
N ASP A 563 -1.12 -8.58 35.87
CA ASP A 563 -1.12 -7.31 36.62
C ASP A 563 -0.64 -6.17 35.71
N VAL A 564 -1.46 -5.11 35.64
CA VAL A 564 -1.23 -3.92 34.81
C VAL A 564 -0.33 -2.90 35.53
N GLY A 565 0.08 -3.15 36.78
CA GLY A 565 1.10 -2.36 37.48
C GLY A 565 0.66 -1.00 38.04
N GLY A 566 -0.56 -0.55 37.71
CA GLY A 566 -1.11 0.77 38.07
C GLY A 566 -1.89 0.88 39.40
N ALA A 567 -2.20 -0.22 40.08
CA ALA A 567 -2.86 -0.13 41.39
C ALA A 567 -1.85 0.21 42.51
N PRO A 568 -2.09 1.24 43.35
CA PRO A 568 -1.27 1.44 44.54
C PRO A 568 -1.45 0.22 45.45
N LYS A 569 -0.37 -0.55 45.64
CA LYS A 569 -0.31 -1.61 46.63
C LYS A 569 -0.56 -0.96 47.99
N LYS A 570 -1.72 -1.22 48.61
CA LYS A 570 -1.94 -0.86 50.02
C LYS A 570 -0.84 -1.52 50.84
N ARG A 571 -0.05 -0.69 51.51
CA ARG A 571 0.85 -1.11 52.59
C ARG A 571 0.04 -1.58 53.78
#